data_AF-A0A7Y7U6U9-F1
#
_entry.id   AF-A0A7Y7U6U9-F1
#
_cell.length_a   1.000
_cell.length_b   1.000
_cell.length_c   1.000
_cell.angle_alpha   90.00
_cell.angle_beta   90.00
_cell.angle_gamma   90.00
#
_symmetry.space_group_name_H-M   'P 1'
#
loop_
_entity.id
_entity.type
_entity.pdbx_description
1 polymer ?
#
loop_
_entity_poly.entity_id
_entity_poly.type
_entity_poly.pdbx_seq_one_letter_code
_entity_poly.pdbx_strand_id
1 'polypeptide(L)'
;MYPTLLLIHSWTRWLVLVFGLIAIFRAFSGWQNRSPFTGADNGMGASFVGSMHLQLLLGLILYFISPVGAKAFETAGGAVMKDATSRFFAVEHLVGMILAVIVAQVGRILSKKAPDPVLKHKKAFIWFTVALLIVLLMIPWGIWNPARPLFR
;
A
#
# COMPACT_ATOMS: atom_id res chain seq x y z
N MET A 1 11.66 -18.00 11.21
CA MET A 1 11.68 -17.02 10.09
C MET A 1 10.31 -16.42 9.81
N TYR A 2 9.26 -17.23 9.57
CA TYR A 2 7.91 -16.74 9.27
C TYR A 2 7.29 -15.80 10.34
N PRO A 3 7.27 -16.12 11.65
CA PRO A 3 6.62 -15.25 12.65
C PRO A 3 7.28 -13.87 12.76
N THR A 4 8.61 -13.82 12.73
CA THR A 4 9.37 -12.56 12.76
C THR A 4 9.09 -11.70 11.54
N LEU A 5 9.05 -12.30 10.35
CA LEU A 5 8.74 -11.56 9.12
C LEU A 5 7.29 -11.06 9.11
N LEU A 6 6.36 -11.87 9.63
CA LEU A 6 4.95 -11.50 9.76
C LEU A 6 4.79 -10.29 10.68
N LEU A 7 5.49 -10.29 11.81
CA LEU A 7 5.55 -9.16 12.74
C LEU A 7 6.07 -7.92 12.03
N ILE A 8 7.23 -8.00 11.37
CA ILE A 8 7.81 -6.86 10.67
C ILE A 8 6.84 -6.30 9.63
N HIS A 9 6.28 -7.14 8.75
CA HIS A 9 5.33 -6.72 7.71
C HIS A 9 4.06 -6.08 8.29
N SER A 10 3.56 -6.61 9.38
CA SER A 10 2.36 -6.11 10.06
C SER A 10 2.62 -4.78 10.75
N TRP A 11 3.82 -4.53 11.28
CA TRP A 11 4.20 -3.22 11.82
C TRP A 11 4.50 -2.19 10.73
N THR A 12 5.17 -2.59 9.64
CA THR A 12 5.53 -1.66 8.55
C THR A 12 4.32 -1.11 7.81
N ARG A 13 3.13 -1.71 7.91
CA ARG A 13 1.89 -1.12 7.39
C ARG A 13 1.58 0.24 8.00
N TRP A 14 1.96 0.47 9.25
CA TRP A 14 1.72 1.75 9.91
C TRP A 14 2.58 2.86 9.28
N LEU A 15 3.78 2.53 8.78
CA LEU A 15 4.58 3.47 8.01
C LEU A 15 3.87 3.89 6.72
N VAL A 16 3.24 2.94 6.02
CA VAL A 16 2.44 3.21 4.82
C VAL A 16 1.31 4.20 5.13
N LEU A 17 0.57 3.96 6.22
CA LEU A 17 -0.53 4.83 6.63
C LEU A 17 -0.04 6.21 7.04
N VAL A 18 1.01 6.29 7.87
CA VAL A 18 1.56 7.56 8.35
C VAL A 18 2.11 8.39 7.19
N PHE A 19 2.97 7.83 6.34
CA PHE A 19 3.51 8.57 5.20
C PHE A 19 2.44 8.88 4.16
N GLY A 20 1.48 7.98 3.94
CA GLY A 20 0.34 8.22 3.05
C GLY A 20 -0.50 9.41 3.49
N LEU A 21 -0.89 9.46 4.77
CA LEU A 21 -1.67 10.56 5.33
C LEU A 21 -0.90 11.88 5.27
N ILE A 22 0.39 11.90 5.63
CA ILE A 22 1.22 13.10 5.55
C ILE A 22 1.35 13.57 4.09
N ALA A 23 1.64 12.66 3.15
CA ALA A 23 1.78 13.01 1.74
C ALA A 23 0.48 13.56 1.15
N ILE A 24 -0.67 12.96 1.49
CA ILE A 24 -1.99 13.45 1.07
C ILE A 24 -2.29 14.82 1.68
N PHE A 25 -2.06 15.01 2.98
CA PHE A 25 -2.30 16.28 3.66
C PHE A 25 -1.47 17.42 3.05
N ARG A 26 -0.17 17.18 2.83
CA ARG A 26 0.72 18.15 2.18
C ARG A 26 0.29 18.45 0.74
N ALA A 27 -0.07 17.40 -0.02
CA ALA A 27 -0.56 17.56 -1.39
C ALA A 27 -1.87 18.35 -1.44
N PHE A 28 -2.81 18.09 -0.53
CA PHE A 28 -4.06 18.82 -0.42
C PHE A 28 -3.82 20.29 -0.06
N SER A 29 -3.06 20.55 1.02
CA SER A 29 -2.75 21.91 1.47
C SER A 29 -2.04 22.72 0.39
N GLY A 30 -1.00 22.16 -0.25
CA GLY A 30 -0.29 22.83 -1.33
C GLY A 30 -1.16 23.07 -2.58
N TRP A 31 -2.11 22.18 -2.86
CA TRP A 31 -3.07 22.37 -3.95
C TRP A 31 -4.05 23.52 -3.65
N GLN A 32 -4.67 23.53 -2.46
CA GLN A 32 -5.66 24.56 -2.09
C GLN A 32 -5.01 25.93 -1.92
N ASN A 33 -3.84 25.99 -1.32
CA ASN A 33 -3.11 27.24 -1.07
C ASN A 33 -2.28 27.69 -2.28
N ARG A 34 -2.30 26.95 -3.40
CA ARG A 34 -1.48 27.19 -4.59
C ARG A 34 0.00 27.41 -4.26
N SER A 35 0.50 26.65 -3.29
CA SER A 35 1.85 26.82 -2.77
C SER A 35 2.92 26.30 -3.75
N PRO A 36 4.17 26.79 -3.64
CA PRO A 36 5.29 26.18 -4.33
C PRO A 36 5.47 24.71 -3.93
N PHE A 37 5.82 23.87 -4.89
CA PHE A 37 6.09 22.45 -4.64
C PHE A 37 7.53 22.29 -4.16
N THR A 38 7.71 21.95 -2.89
CA THR A 38 9.01 21.95 -2.22
C THR A 38 9.68 20.58 -2.20
N GLY A 39 10.95 20.55 -1.79
CA GLY A 39 11.66 19.29 -1.55
C GLY A 39 10.98 18.41 -0.50
N ALA A 40 10.34 19.00 0.50
CA ALA A 40 9.60 18.25 1.53
C ALA A 40 8.36 17.54 0.95
N ASP A 41 7.68 18.13 -0.02
CA ASP A 41 6.51 17.50 -0.68
C ASP A 41 6.95 16.30 -1.52
N ASN A 42 8.02 16.46 -2.29
CA ASN A 42 8.63 15.35 -3.02
C ASN A 42 9.16 14.26 -2.09
N GLY A 43 9.77 14.66 -0.97
CA GLY A 43 10.31 13.77 0.04
C GLY A 43 9.22 12.91 0.66
N MET A 44 8.13 13.51 1.13
CA MET A 44 7.00 12.76 1.71
C MET A 44 6.30 11.86 0.67
N GLY A 45 6.15 12.33 -0.57
CA GLY A 45 5.65 11.48 -1.65
C GLY A 45 6.58 10.30 -1.95
N ALA A 46 7.90 10.50 -1.85
CA ALA A 46 8.87 9.41 -1.98
C ALA A 46 8.82 8.44 -0.80
N SER A 47 8.67 8.93 0.43
CA SER A 47 8.54 8.10 1.64
C SER A 47 7.28 7.23 1.59
N PHE A 48 6.16 7.78 1.15
CA PHE A 48 4.93 7.01 0.97
C PHE A 48 5.12 5.88 -0.06
N VAL A 49 5.58 6.20 -1.27
CA VAL A 49 5.82 5.20 -2.30
C VAL A 49 6.90 4.18 -1.88
N GLY A 50 7.97 4.62 -1.22
CA GLY A 50 9.01 3.75 -0.70
C GLY A 50 8.50 2.77 0.36
N SER A 51 7.67 3.24 1.29
CA SER A 51 7.03 2.38 2.29
C SER A 51 6.09 1.35 1.66
N MET A 52 5.40 1.71 0.58
CA MET A 52 4.55 0.80 -0.20
C MET A 52 5.37 -0.31 -0.87
N HIS A 53 6.51 0.03 -1.49
CA HIS A 53 7.42 -0.96 -2.07
C HIS A 53 8.04 -1.87 -1.01
N LEU A 54 8.43 -1.33 0.14
CA LEU A 54 8.92 -2.13 1.27
C LEU A 54 7.83 -3.10 1.74
N GLN A 55 6.60 -2.62 1.87
CA GLN A 55 5.47 -3.44 2.29
C GLN A 55 5.19 -4.57 1.30
N LEU A 56 5.19 -4.27 0.00
CA LEU A 56 5.00 -5.28 -1.04
C LEU A 56 6.13 -6.31 -1.03
N LEU A 57 7.39 -5.87 -0.90
CA LEU A 57 8.53 -6.79 -0.84
C LEU A 57 8.41 -7.76 0.34
N LEU A 58 8.15 -7.26 1.54
CA LEU A 58 7.94 -8.09 2.73
C LEU A 58 6.74 -9.03 2.55
N GLY A 59 5.66 -8.55 1.92
CA GLY A 59 4.46 -9.33 1.61
C GLY A 59 4.72 -10.46 0.61
N LEU A 60 5.53 -10.21 -0.42
CA LEU A 60 5.94 -11.22 -1.39
C LEU A 60 6.82 -12.29 -0.74
N ILE A 61 7.80 -11.89 0.09
CA ILE A 61 8.61 -12.87 0.83
C ILE A 61 7.69 -13.71 1.74
N LEU A 62 6.75 -13.08 2.45
CA LEU A 62 5.74 -13.79 3.25
C LEU A 62 4.89 -14.75 2.41
N TYR A 63 4.51 -14.36 1.20
CA TYR A 63 3.74 -15.21 0.31
C TYR A 63 4.49 -16.53 0.06
N PHE A 64 5.79 -16.50 -0.20
CA PHE A 64 6.56 -17.73 -0.46
C PHE A 64 6.86 -18.58 0.77
N ILE A 65 6.93 -18.00 1.98
CA ILE A 65 7.30 -18.74 3.20
C ILE A 65 6.11 -19.06 4.11
N SER A 66 4.92 -18.51 3.84
CA SER A 66 3.75 -18.69 4.69
C SER A 66 3.01 -20.00 4.38
N PRO A 67 2.30 -20.59 5.37
CA PRO A 67 1.45 -21.75 5.12
C PRO A 67 0.37 -21.51 4.06
N VAL A 68 -0.14 -20.28 3.98
CA VAL A 68 -1.19 -19.92 3.01
C VAL A 68 -0.64 -19.92 1.59
N GLY A 69 0.54 -19.35 1.37
CA GLY A 69 1.16 -19.36 0.04
C GLY A 69 1.68 -20.75 -0.33
N ALA A 70 2.26 -21.51 0.60
CA ALA A 70 2.62 -22.91 0.38
C ALA A 70 1.42 -23.73 -0.11
N LYS A 71 0.27 -23.60 0.58
CA LYS A 71 -0.99 -24.24 0.17
C LYS A 71 -1.48 -23.78 -1.20
N ALA A 72 -1.26 -22.51 -1.56
CA ALA A 72 -1.59 -21.99 -2.88
C ALA A 72 -0.76 -22.69 -3.98
N PHE A 73 0.55 -22.90 -3.76
CA PHE A 73 1.41 -23.61 -4.71
C PHE A 73 1.11 -25.11 -4.78
N GLU A 74 1.01 -25.79 -3.63
CA GLU A 74 0.77 -27.24 -3.55
C GLU A 74 -0.53 -27.66 -4.25
N THR A 75 -1.55 -26.81 -4.21
CA THR A 75 -2.88 -27.12 -4.75
C THR A 75 -3.17 -26.45 -6.09
N ALA A 76 -2.15 -25.87 -6.74
CA ALA A 76 -2.30 -25.05 -7.94
C ALA A 76 -3.42 -23.99 -7.79
N GLY A 77 -3.56 -23.41 -6.59
CA GLY A 77 -4.58 -22.44 -6.21
C GLY A 77 -5.96 -23.02 -5.90
N GLY A 78 -6.26 -24.27 -6.25
CA GLY A 78 -7.60 -24.84 -6.18
C GLY A 78 -8.19 -24.91 -4.77
N ALA A 79 -7.38 -25.25 -3.76
CA ALA A 79 -7.87 -25.31 -2.37
C ALA A 79 -8.03 -23.92 -1.75
N VAL A 80 -7.18 -22.97 -2.16
CA VAL A 80 -7.18 -21.61 -1.62
C VAL A 80 -8.38 -20.81 -2.14
N MET A 81 -8.80 -21.04 -3.39
CA MET A 81 -9.99 -20.37 -3.95
C MET A 81 -11.30 -20.77 -3.27
N LYS A 82 -11.36 -21.97 -2.68
CA LYS A 82 -12.58 -22.50 -2.02
C LYS A 82 -12.80 -21.93 -0.62
N ASP A 83 -11.74 -21.53 0.07
CA ASP A 83 -11.84 -20.90 1.40
C ASP A 83 -11.72 -19.39 1.27
N ALA A 84 -12.75 -18.65 1.71
CA ALA A 84 -12.78 -17.19 1.60
C ALA A 84 -11.60 -16.53 2.32
N THR A 85 -11.16 -17.06 3.46
CA THR A 85 -10.04 -16.48 4.21
C THR A 85 -8.73 -16.69 3.46
N SER A 86 -8.45 -17.92 3.03
CA SER A 86 -7.24 -18.23 2.26
C SER A 86 -7.21 -17.46 0.94
N ARG A 87 -8.33 -17.37 0.22
CA ARG A 87 -8.45 -16.61 -1.04
C ARG A 87 -8.14 -15.13 -0.84
N PHE A 88 -8.67 -14.53 0.23
CA PHE A 88 -8.39 -13.14 0.55
C PHE A 88 -6.88 -12.89 0.67
N PHE A 89 -6.16 -13.67 1.48
CA PHE A 89 -4.73 -13.43 1.69
C PHE A 89 -3.85 -13.79 0.49
N ALA A 90 -4.16 -14.88 -0.21
CA ALA A 90 -3.32 -15.35 -1.29
C ALA A 90 -3.54 -14.59 -2.61
N VAL A 91 -4.76 -14.08 -2.83
CA VAL A 91 -5.16 -13.52 -4.13
C VAL A 91 -5.60 -12.08 -3.97
N GLU A 92 -6.72 -11.84 -3.26
CA GLU A 92 -7.39 -10.53 -3.25
C GLU A 92 -6.48 -9.45 -2.65
N HIS A 93 -5.87 -9.73 -1.48
CA HIS A 93 -4.93 -8.87 -0.80
C HIS A 93 -3.66 -8.64 -1.63
N LEU A 94 -3.05 -9.70 -2.17
CA LEU A 94 -1.83 -9.58 -2.97
C LEU A 94 -2.06 -8.71 -4.21
N VAL A 95 -3.12 -9.01 -4.98
CA VAL A 95 -3.47 -8.26 -6.20
C VAL A 95 -3.80 -6.80 -5.86
N GLY A 96 -4.59 -6.57 -4.81
CA GLY A 96 -4.93 -5.22 -4.36
C GLY A 96 -3.69 -4.41 -3.96
N MET A 97 -2.74 -5.02 -3.26
CA MET A 97 -1.50 -4.33 -2.86
C MET A 97 -0.58 -4.04 -4.06
N ILE A 98 -0.49 -4.93 -5.04
CA ILE A 98 0.24 -4.68 -6.30
C ILE A 98 -0.38 -3.49 -7.03
N LEU A 99 -1.71 -3.47 -7.18
CA LEU A 99 -2.42 -2.35 -7.81
C LEU A 99 -2.18 -1.04 -7.06
N ALA A 100 -2.25 -1.05 -5.73
CA ALA A 100 -1.98 0.13 -4.91
C ALA A 100 -0.56 0.67 -5.11
N VAL A 101 0.45 -0.21 -5.18
CA VAL A 101 1.84 0.18 -5.45
C VAL A 101 1.99 0.80 -6.84
N ILE A 102 1.39 0.20 -7.86
CA ILE A 102 1.42 0.73 -9.23
C ILE A 102 0.78 2.12 -9.28
N VAL A 103 -0.42 2.27 -8.70
CA VAL A 103 -1.12 3.56 -8.62
C VAL A 103 -0.27 4.61 -7.89
N ALA A 104 0.33 4.27 -6.76
CA ALA A 104 1.19 5.19 -6.00
C ALA A 104 2.44 5.59 -6.80
N GLN A 105 3.09 4.63 -7.47
CA GLN A 105 4.27 4.87 -8.29
C GLN A 105 3.96 5.77 -9.49
N VAL A 106 2.86 5.48 -10.21
CA VAL A 106 2.38 6.30 -11.33
C VAL A 106 2.05 7.71 -10.84
N GLY A 107 1.33 7.83 -9.72
CA GLY A 107 1.02 9.11 -9.09
C GLY A 107 2.25 9.97 -8.82
N ARG A 108 3.31 9.36 -8.26
CA ARG A 108 4.58 10.05 -8.01
C ARG A 108 5.27 10.47 -9.31
N ILE A 109 5.30 9.62 -10.33
CA ILE A 109 5.88 9.97 -11.63
C ILE A 109 5.14 11.16 -12.24
N LEU A 110 3.81 11.11 -12.28
CA LEU A 110 2.96 12.13 -12.86
C LEU A 110 3.02 13.46 -12.09
N SER A 111 3.09 13.41 -10.76
CA SER A 111 3.28 14.59 -9.90
C SER A 111 4.64 15.24 -10.15
N LYS A 112 5.74 14.48 -10.13
CA LYS A 112 7.09 15.03 -10.34
C LYS A 112 7.26 15.70 -11.70
N LYS A 113 6.67 15.11 -12.74
CA LYS A 113 6.75 15.57 -14.14
C LYS A 113 5.74 16.68 -14.49
N ALA A 114 4.86 17.10 -13.58
CA ALA A 114 3.89 18.14 -13.92
C ALA A 114 4.57 19.50 -14.13
N PRO A 115 4.07 20.35 -15.06
CA PRO A 115 4.69 21.60 -15.45
C PRO A 115 4.69 22.67 -14.36
N ASP A 116 3.62 22.78 -13.57
CA ASP A 116 3.48 23.81 -12.53
C ASP A 116 3.22 23.20 -11.13
N PRO A 117 3.55 23.94 -10.04
CA PRO A 117 3.39 23.46 -8.67
C PRO A 117 1.98 22.99 -8.30
N VAL A 118 0.95 23.69 -8.75
CA VAL A 118 -0.45 23.39 -8.42
C VAL A 118 -0.82 22.02 -9.00
N LEU A 119 -0.42 21.76 -10.24
CA LEU A 119 -0.66 20.47 -10.89
C LEU A 119 0.16 19.33 -10.26
N LYS A 120 1.38 19.61 -9.75
CA LYS A 120 2.16 18.63 -8.97
C LYS A 120 1.40 18.18 -7.73
N HIS A 121 0.88 19.13 -6.95
CA HIS A 121 0.10 18.87 -5.75
C HIS A 121 -1.22 18.16 -6.04
N LYS A 122 -1.99 18.63 -7.03
CA LYS A 122 -3.26 18.00 -7.44
C LYS A 122 -3.07 16.54 -7.84
N LYS A 123 -2.04 16.25 -8.64
CA LYS A 123 -1.72 14.86 -9.04
C LYS A 123 -1.29 14.01 -7.85
N ALA A 124 -0.42 14.52 -6.98
CA ALA A 124 -0.05 13.80 -5.77
C ALA A 124 -1.28 13.47 -4.91
N PHE A 125 -2.16 14.44 -4.68
CA PHE A 125 -3.36 14.27 -3.87
C PHE A 125 -4.28 13.17 -4.44
N ILE A 126 -4.66 13.27 -5.72
CA ILE A 126 -5.60 12.31 -6.34
C ILE A 126 -5.01 10.90 -6.30
N TRP A 127 -3.80 10.72 -6.80
CA TRP A 127 -3.24 9.38 -6.97
C TRP A 127 -2.83 8.74 -5.64
N PHE A 128 -2.29 9.50 -4.68
CA PHE A 128 -1.97 8.96 -3.37
C PHE A 128 -3.22 8.64 -2.56
N THR A 129 -4.30 9.43 -2.71
CA THR A 129 -5.58 9.11 -2.09
C THR A 129 -6.14 7.80 -2.64
N VAL A 130 -6.17 7.62 -3.96
CA VAL A 130 -6.64 6.36 -4.57
C VAL A 130 -5.78 5.18 -4.11
N ALA A 131 -4.45 5.31 -4.11
CA ALA A 131 -3.56 4.26 -3.62
C ALA A 131 -3.83 3.92 -2.14
N LEU A 132 -3.99 4.94 -1.28
CA LEU A 132 -4.25 4.73 0.14
C LEU A 132 -5.63 4.10 0.38
N LEU A 133 -6.64 4.45 -0.40
CA LEU A 133 -7.96 3.81 -0.33
C LEU A 133 -7.88 2.31 -0.66
N ILE A 134 -7.13 1.93 -1.70
CA ILE A 134 -6.92 0.51 -2.02
C ILE A 134 -6.21 -0.19 -0.86
N VAL A 135 -5.17 0.41 -0.28
CA VAL A 135 -4.49 -0.13 0.91
C VAL A 135 -5.47 -0.32 2.07
N LEU A 136 -6.28 0.69 2.37
CA LEU A 136 -7.29 0.63 3.44
C LEU A 136 -8.30 -0.49 3.20
N LEU A 137 -8.77 -0.71 1.96
CA LEU A 137 -9.68 -1.81 1.66
C LEU A 137 -9.03 -3.18 1.90
N MET A 138 -7.72 -3.30 1.63
CA MET A 138 -6.98 -4.56 1.70
C MET A 138 -6.38 -4.86 3.08
N ILE A 139 -6.34 -3.91 4.02
CA ILE A 139 -5.93 -4.19 5.41
C ILE A 139 -7.02 -5.03 6.09
N PRO A 140 -6.70 -6.19 6.70
CA PRO A 140 -7.68 -7.07 7.36
C PRO A 140 -8.22 -6.49 8.67
N TRP A 141 -9.17 -5.55 8.59
CA TRP A 141 -9.81 -4.88 9.72
C TRP A 141 -10.77 -5.76 10.51
N GLY A 142 -11.34 -6.80 9.90
CA GLY A 142 -12.41 -7.60 10.53
C GLY A 142 -13.81 -7.01 10.38
N ILE A 143 -13.98 -5.95 9.57
CA ILE A 143 -15.28 -5.31 9.31
C ILE A 143 -15.91 -5.89 8.03
N TRP A 144 -15.18 -5.82 6.91
CA TRP A 144 -15.60 -6.33 5.60
C TRP A 144 -14.67 -7.43 5.06
N ASN A 145 -13.65 -7.78 5.82
CA ASN A 145 -12.63 -8.76 5.45
C ASN A 145 -12.21 -9.56 6.69
N PRO A 146 -11.41 -10.64 6.54
CA PRO A 146 -11.11 -11.53 7.66
C PRO A 146 -10.50 -10.80 8.86
N ALA A 147 -11.03 -11.02 10.06
CA ALA A 147 -10.55 -10.40 11.28
C ALA A 147 -9.17 -10.93 11.69
N ARG A 148 -8.24 -10.05 12.05
CA ARG A 148 -6.94 -10.39 12.64
C ARG A 148 -6.49 -9.33 13.65
N PRO A 149 -5.63 -9.67 14.63
CA PRO A 149 -5.07 -8.69 15.55
C PRO A 149 -4.32 -7.58 14.81
N LEU A 150 -4.56 -6.33 15.22
CA LEU A 150 -3.94 -5.13 14.63
C LEU A 150 -2.48 -4.93 15.07
N PHE A 151 -2.02 -5.67 16.08
CA PHE A 151 -0.65 -5.60 16.59
C PHE A 151 -0.14 -7.03 16.77
N ARG A 152 0.66 -7.50 15.82
CA ARG A 152 1.35 -8.81 15.82
C ARG A 152 2.31 -8.91 14.66
#